data_AF-A0A7Y1UUG7-F1
#
_entry.id   AF-A0A7Y1UUG7-F1
#
_cell.length_a   1.000
_cell.length_b   1.000
_cell.length_c   1.000
_cell.angle_alpha   90.00
_cell.angle_beta   90.00
_cell.angle_gamma   90.00
#
_symmetry.space_group_name_H-M   'P 1'
#
loop_
_entity.id
_entity.type
_entity.pdbx_description
1 polymer ?
#
loop_
_entity_poly.entity_id
_entity_poly.type
_entity_poly.pdbx_seq_one_letter_code
_entity_poly.pdbx_strand_id
1 'polypeptide(L)'
;MMEARWERRVTNVFVAIVLAVFTLAGPASATPKGDDGEHKVTICHVTNSAKNPYVVITIDEAAWDGEGASDHTHHVSKDGRVDFVLHEGETCEGGPTDDEDDIDSSG
;
A
#
# COMPACT_ATOMS: atom_id res chain seq x y z
N MET A 1 -15.20 -0.92 59.52
CA MET A 1 -16.06 -1.74 58.61
C MET A 1 -16.55 -0.99 57.36
N MET A 2 -16.23 0.30 57.17
CA MET A 2 -16.65 1.08 55.98
C MET A 2 -15.64 0.99 54.81
N GLU A 3 -14.34 1.02 55.11
CA GLU A 3 -13.25 0.93 54.09
C GLU A 3 -13.31 -0.32 53.20
N ALA A 4 -13.50 -1.50 53.79
CA ALA A 4 -13.51 -2.77 53.03
C ALA A 4 -14.71 -2.93 52.08
N ARG A 5 -15.79 -2.15 52.25
CA ARG A 5 -16.96 -2.16 51.37
C ARG A 5 -16.81 -1.14 50.23
N TRP A 6 -16.04 -0.08 50.45
CA TRP A 6 -15.72 0.93 49.44
C TRP A 6 -14.71 0.36 48.44
N GLU A 7 -13.63 -0.27 48.91
CA GLU A 7 -12.61 -0.89 48.05
C GLU A 7 -13.21 -1.98 47.16
N ARG A 8 -14.09 -2.83 47.69
CA ARG A 8 -14.78 -3.86 46.88
C ARG A 8 -15.74 -3.28 45.85
N ARG A 9 -16.34 -2.12 46.12
CA ARG A 9 -17.22 -1.44 45.16
C ARG A 9 -16.43 -0.78 44.04
N VAL A 10 -15.31 -0.12 44.38
CA VAL A 10 -14.42 0.51 43.40
C VAL A 10 -13.77 -0.54 42.49
N THR A 11 -13.26 -1.63 43.07
CA THR A 11 -12.66 -2.72 42.31
C THR A 11 -13.68 -3.41 41.39
N ASN A 12 -14.90 -3.68 41.87
CA ASN A 12 -15.93 -4.31 41.02
C ASN A 12 -16.38 -3.41 39.86
N VAL A 13 -16.47 -2.10 40.08
CA VAL A 13 -16.79 -1.13 39.00
C VAL A 13 -15.65 -1.09 37.98
N PHE A 14 -14.40 -1.06 38.43
CA PHE A 14 -13.24 -1.03 37.55
C PHE A 14 -13.13 -2.30 36.69
N VAL A 15 -13.34 -3.48 37.31
CA VAL A 15 -13.36 -4.77 36.59
C VAL A 15 -14.51 -4.83 35.59
N ALA A 16 -15.71 -4.36 35.96
CA ALA A 16 -16.84 -4.31 35.04
C ALA A 16 -16.59 -3.39 33.83
N ILE A 17 -15.93 -2.25 34.04
CA ILE A 17 -15.56 -1.33 32.97
C ILE A 17 -14.50 -1.95 32.05
N VAL A 18 -13.46 -2.58 32.59
CA VAL A 18 -12.42 -3.26 31.79
C VAL A 18 -13.02 -4.41 30.97
N LEU A 19 -13.90 -5.22 31.57
CA LEU A 19 -14.60 -6.30 30.86
C LEU A 19 -15.52 -5.77 29.76
N ALA A 20 -16.22 -4.65 29.99
CA ALA A 20 -17.08 -4.05 28.97
C ALA A 20 -16.27 -3.54 27.76
N VAL A 21 -15.13 -2.88 27.98
CA VAL A 21 -14.28 -2.35 26.90
C VAL A 21 -13.67 -3.46 26.05
N PHE A 22 -13.33 -4.61 26.63
CA PHE A 22 -12.75 -5.74 25.88
C PHE A 22 -13.73 -6.44 24.93
N THR A 23 -15.04 -6.22 25.07
CA THR A 23 -16.07 -6.85 24.21
C THR A 23 -16.38 -6.10 22.92
N LEU A 24 -15.90 -4.86 22.74
CA LEU A 24 -16.22 -4.05 21.56
C LEU A 24 -15.14 -4.05 20.46
N ALA A 25 -13.97 -4.65 20.70
CA ALA A 25 -12.92 -4.75 19.69
C ALA A 25 -12.98 -6.13 19.00
N GLY A 26 -13.79 -6.24 17.94
CA GLY A 26 -13.70 -7.37 17.01
C GLY A 26 -12.40 -7.29 16.18
N PRO A 27 -11.83 -8.43 15.75
CA PRO A 27 -10.69 -8.41 14.84
C PRO A 27 -11.12 -7.81 13.50
N ALA A 28 -10.45 -6.74 13.07
CA ALA A 28 -10.55 -6.28 11.70
C ALA A 28 -9.72 -7.23 10.82
N SER A 29 -10.38 -8.08 10.05
CA SER A 29 -9.74 -8.88 9.02
C SER A 29 -9.85 -8.15 7.69
N ALA A 30 -8.73 -7.61 7.21
CA ALA A 30 -8.64 -7.17 5.83
C ALA A 30 -8.65 -8.40 4.92
N THR A 31 -9.69 -8.55 4.10
CA THR A 31 -9.69 -9.54 3.02
C THR A 31 -8.84 -8.96 1.89
N PRO A 32 -7.79 -9.67 1.41
CA PRO A 32 -7.09 -9.26 0.21
C PRO A 32 -8.12 -9.15 -0.93
N LYS A 33 -8.13 -8.03 -1.63
CA LYS A 33 -8.97 -7.89 -2.83
C LYS A 33 -8.54 -8.99 -3.81
N GLY A 34 -9.51 -9.74 -4.32
CA GLY A 34 -9.25 -10.90 -5.18
C GLY A 34 -8.55 -10.49 -6.48
N ASP A 35 -7.85 -11.44 -7.12
CA ASP A 35 -7.19 -11.27 -8.42
C ASP A 35 -8.24 -11.26 -9.55
N ASP A 36 -9.10 -10.25 -9.57
CA ASP A 36 -10.11 -9.99 -10.61
C ASP A 36 -9.50 -9.39 -11.89
N GLY A 37 -8.20 -9.06 -11.85
CA GLY A 37 -7.47 -8.46 -12.96
C GLY A 37 -7.82 -6.99 -13.22
N GLU A 38 -8.78 -6.42 -12.47
CA GLU A 38 -9.24 -5.04 -12.65
C GLU A 38 -8.28 -4.00 -12.06
N HIS A 39 -7.32 -4.47 -11.25
CA HIS A 39 -6.35 -3.63 -10.54
C HIS A 39 -4.93 -3.99 -10.95
N LYS A 40 -4.67 -4.17 -12.25
CA LYS A 40 -3.32 -4.47 -12.74
C LYS A 40 -2.76 -3.34 -13.56
N VAL A 41 -1.48 -3.05 -13.35
CA VAL A 41 -0.70 -2.11 -14.16
C VAL A 41 0.47 -2.85 -14.80
N THR A 42 0.76 -2.51 -16.06
CA THR A 42 1.95 -3.00 -16.76
C THR A 42 3.03 -1.94 -16.70
N ILE A 43 4.21 -2.33 -16.26
CA ILE A 43 5.33 -1.41 -16.05
C ILE A 43 6.59 -1.93 -16.75
N CYS A 44 7.45 -0.99 -17.11
CA CYS A 44 8.84 -1.25 -17.46
C CYS A 44 9.68 -1.22 -16.18
N HIS A 45 10.01 -2.40 -15.66
CA HIS A 45 10.83 -2.54 -14.46
C HIS A 45 12.32 -2.48 -14.80
N VAL A 46 13.04 -1.58 -14.16
CA VAL A 46 14.49 -1.41 -14.27
C VAL A 46 15.21 -2.68 -13.87
N THR A 47 16.23 -3.02 -14.65
CA THR A 47 17.23 -4.00 -14.26
C THR A 47 18.63 -3.37 -14.23
N ASN A 48 19.53 -4.03 -13.50
CA ASN A 48 20.97 -3.69 -13.49
C ASN A 48 21.74 -4.31 -14.68
N SER A 49 21.05 -4.80 -15.73
CA SER A 49 21.68 -5.36 -16.92
C SER A 49 21.95 -4.29 -17.97
N ALA A 50 23.21 -4.12 -18.37
CA ALA A 50 23.58 -3.21 -19.45
C ALA A 50 23.00 -3.61 -20.82
N LYS A 51 22.65 -4.89 -21.01
CA LYS A 51 22.10 -5.40 -22.27
C LYS A 51 20.58 -5.35 -22.32
N ASN A 52 19.93 -5.55 -21.16
CA ASN A 52 18.47 -5.61 -21.02
C ASN A 52 18.05 -4.66 -19.90
N PRO A 53 18.10 -3.34 -20.13
CA PRO A 53 17.94 -2.34 -19.08
C PRO A 53 16.56 -2.35 -18.41
N TYR A 54 15.53 -2.84 -19.11
CA TYR A 54 14.16 -2.94 -18.63
C TYR A 54 13.53 -4.29 -18.97
N VAL A 55 12.56 -4.72 -18.16
CA VAL A 55 11.69 -5.88 -18.42
C VAL A 55 10.23 -5.50 -18.20
N VAL A 56 9.34 -5.99 -19.05
CA VAL A 56 7.90 -5.77 -18.91
C VAL A 56 7.35 -6.73 -17.87
N ILE A 57 6.68 -6.19 -16.85
CA ILE A 57 5.95 -6.98 -15.85
C ILE A 57 4.56 -6.39 -15.64
N THR A 58 3.62 -7.24 -15.22
CA THR A 58 2.28 -6.82 -14.80
C THR A 58 2.15 -7.09 -13.31
N ILE A 59 1.85 -6.04 -12.55
CA ILE A 59 1.72 -6.09 -11.09
C ILE A 59 0.35 -5.56 -10.70
N ASP A 60 -0.01 -5.79 -9.44
CA ASP A 60 -1.20 -5.16 -8.87
C ASP A 60 -0.97 -3.66 -8.69
N GLU A 61 -2.02 -2.86 -8.89
CA GLU A 61 -2.01 -1.41 -8.68
C GLU A 61 -1.59 -1.07 -7.25
N ALA A 62 -1.99 -1.89 -6.26
CA ALA A 62 -1.58 -1.70 -4.87
C ALA A 62 -0.07 -1.91 -4.63
N ALA A 63 0.64 -2.56 -5.56
CA ALA A 63 2.10 -2.69 -5.53
C ALA A 63 2.82 -1.53 -6.24
N TRP A 64 2.08 -0.71 -6.99
CA TRP A 64 2.57 0.46 -7.73
C TRP A 64 2.29 1.77 -6.98
N ASP A 65 1.07 1.94 -6.47
CA ASP A 65 0.65 3.05 -5.62
C ASP A 65 1.13 2.82 -4.18
N GLY A 66 2.19 3.53 -3.78
CA GLY A 66 2.76 3.48 -2.43
C GLY A 66 1.99 4.25 -1.36
N GLU A 67 0.90 4.95 -1.68
CA GLU A 67 0.21 5.84 -0.73
C GLU A 67 -0.89 5.12 0.05
N GLY A 68 -0.52 4.16 0.91
CA GLY A 68 -1.55 3.53 1.76
C GLY A 68 -1.13 2.59 2.88
N ALA A 69 -0.11 1.75 2.71
CA ALA A 69 0.38 0.85 3.78
C ALA A 69 1.69 0.12 3.42
N SER A 70 2.38 0.56 2.37
CA SER A 70 3.44 -0.19 1.72
C SER A 70 4.44 0.77 1.11
N ASP A 71 5.50 1.04 1.86
CA ASP A 71 6.55 2.03 1.66
C ASP A 71 7.54 1.69 0.53
N HIS A 72 7.09 0.95 -0.48
CA HIS A 72 7.92 0.59 -1.64
C HIS A 72 7.95 1.78 -2.60
N THR A 73 8.63 2.85 -2.18
CA THR A 73 8.99 3.95 -3.07
C THR A 73 9.85 3.40 -4.22
N HIS A 74 9.68 3.96 -5.41
CA HIS A 74 10.22 3.44 -6.67
C HIS A 74 11.71 3.08 -6.53
N HIS A 75 12.08 1.90 -7.02
CA HIS A 75 13.49 1.48 -7.04
C HIS A 75 14.27 2.32 -8.04
N VAL A 76 15.17 3.16 -7.54
CA VAL A 76 16.14 3.87 -8.39
C VAL A 76 17.36 2.97 -8.61
N SER A 77 17.68 2.73 -9.87
CA SER A 77 18.92 2.07 -10.30
C SER A 77 20.14 2.86 -9.86
N LYS A 78 21.31 2.20 -9.82
CA LYS A 78 22.60 2.86 -9.54
C LYS A 78 22.96 3.93 -10.56
N ASP A 79 22.41 3.85 -11.76
CA ASP A 79 22.59 4.82 -12.85
C ASP A 79 21.46 5.88 -12.92
N GLY A 80 20.56 5.91 -11.93
CA GLY A 80 19.50 6.92 -11.83
C GLY A 80 18.21 6.60 -12.58
N ARG A 81 18.12 5.44 -13.26
CA ARG A 81 16.89 4.98 -13.92
C ARG A 81 15.84 4.51 -12.91
N VAL A 82 14.56 4.60 -13.25
CA VAL A 82 13.42 4.22 -12.41
C VAL A 82 12.39 3.39 -13.17
N ASP A 83 11.54 2.69 -12.44
CA ASP A 83 10.37 1.99 -12.99
C ASP A 83 9.33 3.02 -13.50
N PHE A 84 8.66 2.70 -14.62
CA PHE A 84 7.61 3.55 -15.22
C PHE A 84 6.46 2.71 -15.81
N VAL A 85 5.26 3.29 -15.91
CA VAL A 85 4.08 2.65 -16.51
C VAL A 85 4.27 2.56 -18.02
N LEU A 86 3.98 1.40 -18.60
CA LEU A 86 4.02 1.20 -20.04
C LEU A 86 2.66 1.55 -20.64
N HIS A 87 2.59 2.59 -21.47
CA HIS A 87 1.36 2.96 -22.17
C HIS A 87 1.20 2.21 -23.51
N GLU A 88 -0.03 2.25 -24.04
CA GLU A 88 -0.36 1.53 -25.27
C GLU A 88 0.46 2.05 -26.46
N GLY A 89 1.17 1.15 -27.14
CA GLY A 89 2.00 1.49 -28.31
C GLY A 89 3.44 1.91 -27.97
N GLU A 90 3.78 2.00 -26.70
CA GLU A 90 5.14 2.27 -26.24
C GLU A 90 5.97 0.98 -26.10
N THR A 91 7.29 1.15 -26.03
CA THR A 91 8.22 0.06 -25.70
C THR A 91 9.12 0.51 -24.55
N CYS A 92 9.67 -0.44 -23.79
CA CYS A 92 10.63 -0.11 -22.73
C CYS A 92 12.02 0.34 -23.27
N GLU A 93 12.14 0.60 -24.58
CA GLU A 93 13.36 1.03 -25.24
C GLU A 93 13.45 2.56 -25.22
N GLY A 94 13.86 3.14 -24.08
CA GLY A 94 14.01 4.60 -23.99
C GLY A 94 14.22 5.15 -22.58
N GLY A 95 13.82 4.41 -21.56
CA GLY A 95 13.62 5.01 -20.23
C GLY A 95 12.36 5.86 -20.22
N PRO A 96 11.96 6.40 -19.06
CA PRO A 96 10.79 7.26 -18.97
C PRO A 96 11.00 8.43 -19.93
N THR A 97 10.14 8.52 -20.94
CA THR A 97 10.02 9.74 -21.72
C THR A 97 9.44 10.78 -20.78
N ASP A 98 10.17 11.87 -20.63
CA ASP A 98 9.71 13.12 -20.04
C ASP A 98 8.65 13.74 -20.95
N ASP A 99 7.54 13.02 -21.13
CA ASP A 99 6.33 13.58 -21.71
C ASP A 99 5.70 14.46 -20.62
N GLU A 100 6.11 15.73 -20.63
CA GLU A 100 5.40 16.86 -20.03
C GLU A 100 4.03 17.07 -20.70
N ASP A 101 3.20 16.03 -20.82
CA ASP A 101 1.80 16.18 -21.17
C ASP A 101 0.97 16.23 -19.89
N ASP A 102 0.95 17.44 -19.34
CA ASP A 102 -0.23 18.04 -18.75
C ASP A 102 -1.46 17.75 -19.64
N ILE A 103 -2.13 16.61 -19.44
CA ILE A 103 -3.57 16.55 -19.58
C ILE A 103 -4.18 16.94 -18.24
N ASP A 104 -4.23 18.26 -18.05
CA ASP A 104 -5.48 18.84 -17.64
C ASP A 104 -6.58 18.21 -18.51
N SER A 105 -7.47 17.44 -17.89
CA SER A 105 -8.83 17.32 -18.38
C SER A 105 -9.74 17.73 -17.23
N SER A 106 -9.89 19.05 -17.18
CA SER A 106 -11.06 19.71 -16.65
C SER A 106 -12.36 18.97 -17.05
N GLY A 107 -13.14 18.56 -16.06
CA GLY A 107 -14.49 18.01 -16.19
C GLY A 107 -15.19 17.93 -14.83
#